data_AF-A0A7S1D4V6-F1
#
_entry.id   AF-A0A7S1D4V6-F1
#
_cell.length_a   1.000
_cell.length_b   1.000
_cell.length_c   1.000
_cell.angle_alpha   90.00
_cell.angle_beta   90.00
_cell.angle_gamma   90.00
#
_symmetry.space_group_name_H-M   'P 1'
#
loop_
_entity.id
_entity.type
_entity.pdbx_description
1 polymer ?
#
loop_
_entity_poly.entity_id
_entity_poly.type
_entity_poly.pdbx_seq_one_letter_code
_entity_poly.pdbx_strand_id
1 'polypeptide(L)'
;MTQPHIEQAMPKIVGKSVRVVDHEGLTIDECAGNVATQQDTLSIARVRVESPTSEPWLTLHYDEWICVTKGFIELHSPEGGILTVKEGETVFVAKGERFRPIFPQGGVEYIPVCLPAFRPDRCIREEELGEVSKKLTELHGTQAEINRADYADVEKLYHMCQKALWEECVAEKKAYFPPTFEKDGMFTHATAVAERLITTANHFYTDVQGDWVCLELSRSALFRLGIDTVFEEAKPVGETDTSDSWDWV
;
A
#
# COMPACT_ATOMS: atom_id res chain seq x y z
N MET A 1 -50.84 -24.14 -14.34
CA MET A 1 -49.55 -23.54 -13.97
C MET A 1 -49.87 -22.31 -13.13
N THR A 2 -49.76 -22.44 -11.81
CA THR A 2 -50.02 -21.35 -10.86
C THR A 2 -48.85 -20.37 -10.90
N GLN A 3 -49.11 -19.12 -11.27
CA GLN A 3 -48.12 -18.05 -11.12
C GLN A 3 -47.75 -17.94 -9.63
N PRO A 4 -46.45 -17.83 -9.28
CA PRO A 4 -46.08 -17.57 -7.90
C PRO A 4 -46.63 -16.20 -7.51
N HIS A 5 -47.42 -16.16 -6.44
CA HIS A 5 -47.80 -14.93 -5.77
C HIS A 5 -46.50 -14.25 -5.34
N ILE A 6 -46.10 -13.18 -6.04
CA ILE A 6 -45.09 -12.26 -5.55
C ILE A 6 -45.76 -11.53 -4.40
N GLU A 7 -45.46 -11.95 -3.16
CA GLU A 7 -45.75 -11.12 -1.99
C GLU A 7 -45.14 -9.74 -2.27
N GLN A 8 -45.99 -8.72 -2.42
CA GLN A 8 -45.53 -7.35 -2.56
C GLN A 8 -44.85 -6.95 -1.25
N ALA A 9 -43.55 -7.18 -1.17
CA ALA A 9 -42.74 -6.73 -0.06
C ALA A 9 -42.72 -5.19 -0.08
N MET A 10 -43.39 -4.59 0.90
CA MET A 10 -43.35 -3.14 1.13
C MET A 10 -41.90 -2.69 1.37
N PRO A 11 -41.44 -1.59 0.77
CA PRO A 11 -40.15 -1.00 1.09
C PRO A 11 -40.03 -0.70 2.59
N LYS A 12 -38.85 -0.93 3.17
CA LYS A 12 -38.57 -0.74 4.60
C LYS A 12 -37.48 0.29 4.78
N ILE A 13 -37.64 1.12 5.81
CA ILE A 13 -36.55 1.98 6.31
C ILE A 13 -35.54 1.07 6.99
N VAL A 14 -34.28 1.14 6.58
CA VAL A 14 -33.20 0.28 7.09
C VAL A 14 -32.42 0.90 8.26
N GLY A 15 -32.50 2.21 8.46
CA GLY A 15 -31.80 2.90 9.54
C GLY A 15 -31.72 4.42 9.34
N LYS A 16 -30.89 5.05 10.16
CA LYS A 16 -30.44 6.45 10.02
C LYS A 16 -28.93 6.44 9.78
N SER A 17 -28.41 7.52 9.19
CA SER A 17 -26.97 7.66 9.01
C SER A 17 -26.22 7.76 10.35
N VAL A 18 -25.00 7.24 10.39
CA VAL A 18 -24.10 7.26 11.55
C VAL A 18 -22.78 7.92 11.15
N ARG A 19 -22.32 8.89 11.95
CA ARG A 19 -21.00 9.53 11.80
C ARG A 19 -19.91 8.51 12.14
N VAL A 20 -19.12 8.10 11.16
CA VAL A 20 -18.02 7.12 11.34
C VAL A 20 -16.64 7.76 11.28
N VAL A 21 -16.52 8.92 10.62
CA VAL A 21 -15.28 9.74 10.61
C VAL A 21 -15.64 11.20 10.81
N ASP A 22 -14.94 11.86 11.72
CA ASP A 22 -15.02 13.30 11.98
C ASP A 22 -13.63 13.83 12.35
N HIS A 23 -12.88 14.30 11.36
CA HIS A 23 -11.49 14.69 11.55
C HIS A 23 -11.00 15.68 10.49
N GLU A 24 -10.39 16.78 10.92
CA GLU A 24 -9.62 17.72 10.06
C GLU A 24 -10.34 18.16 8.76
N GLY A 25 -11.65 18.41 8.85
CA GLY A 25 -12.45 18.83 7.69
C GLY A 25 -12.86 17.70 6.74
N LEU A 26 -12.59 16.44 7.10
CA LEU A 26 -13.18 15.24 6.51
C LEU A 26 -14.28 14.71 7.43
N THR A 27 -15.48 14.55 6.88
CA THR A 27 -16.59 13.87 7.57
C THR A 27 -17.15 12.76 6.71
N ILE A 28 -17.45 11.62 7.34
CA ILE A 28 -18.09 10.48 6.70
C ILE A 28 -19.30 10.05 7.53
N ASP A 29 -20.48 10.12 6.92
CA ASP A 29 -21.74 9.66 7.49
C ASP A 29 -22.19 8.39 6.73
N GLU A 30 -22.03 7.22 7.34
CA GLU A 30 -22.46 5.94 6.76
C GLU A 30 -24.00 5.87 6.81
N CYS A 31 -24.64 5.71 5.65
CA CYS A 31 -26.09 5.61 5.50
C CYS A 31 -26.58 4.15 5.55
N ALA A 32 -25.79 3.24 4.99
CA ALA A 32 -25.99 1.79 5.04
C ALA A 32 -24.62 1.12 4.96
N GLY A 33 -24.42 0.02 5.68
CA GLY A 33 -23.14 -0.68 5.76
C GLY A 33 -22.96 -1.43 7.08
N ASN A 34 -21.69 -1.68 7.42
CA ASN A 34 -21.31 -2.49 8.57
C ASN A 34 -21.63 -1.82 9.92
N VAL A 35 -21.76 -0.49 9.96
CA VAL A 35 -22.00 0.28 11.20
C VAL A 35 -23.47 0.68 11.32
N ALA A 36 -24.01 1.40 10.35
CA ALA A 36 -25.34 2.01 10.37
C ALA A 36 -26.47 0.97 10.29
N THR A 37 -26.28 -0.08 9.49
CA THR A 37 -27.31 -1.12 9.25
C THR A 37 -26.87 -2.52 9.64
N GLN A 38 -25.62 -2.71 10.07
CA GLN A 38 -25.03 -4.02 10.41
C GLN A 38 -25.16 -5.05 9.27
N GLN A 39 -24.92 -4.60 8.03
CA GLN A 39 -24.98 -5.44 6.84
C GLN A 39 -23.71 -5.28 6.02
N ASP A 40 -23.13 -6.41 5.60
CA ASP A 40 -21.88 -6.45 4.84
C ASP A 40 -22.11 -6.49 3.31
N THR A 41 -23.35 -6.38 2.86
CA THR A 41 -23.75 -6.54 1.45
C THR A 41 -23.35 -5.36 0.58
N LEU A 42 -23.54 -4.14 1.09
CA LEU A 42 -23.21 -2.89 0.41
C LEU A 42 -22.93 -1.81 1.44
N SER A 43 -22.11 -0.82 1.06
CA SER A 43 -21.96 0.42 1.82
C SER A 43 -22.44 1.60 1.00
N ILE A 44 -23.13 2.55 1.64
CA ILE A 44 -23.44 3.87 1.11
C ILE A 44 -23.03 4.87 2.18
N ALA A 45 -22.16 5.81 1.85
CA ALA A 45 -21.81 6.90 2.76
C ALA A 45 -22.02 8.28 2.10
N ARG A 46 -22.07 9.32 2.93
CA ARG A 46 -21.91 10.70 2.49
C ARG A 46 -20.58 11.20 2.99
N VAL A 47 -19.74 11.67 2.09
CA VAL A 47 -18.43 12.20 2.42
C VAL A 47 -18.40 13.68 2.10
N ARG A 48 -17.89 14.48 3.04
CA ARG A 48 -17.59 15.89 2.83
C ARG A 48 -16.12 16.14 3.16
N VAL A 49 -15.45 16.83 2.24
CA VAL A 49 -14.06 17.27 2.36
C VAL A 49 -14.05 18.79 2.26
N GLU A 50 -13.72 19.48 3.34
CA GLU A 50 -13.85 20.93 3.44
C GLU A 50 -12.63 21.67 2.88
N SER A 51 -11.42 21.18 3.14
CA SER A 51 -10.16 21.83 2.74
C SER A 51 -9.40 21.00 1.70
N PRO A 52 -8.49 21.63 0.93
CA PRO A 52 -7.61 20.90 0.02
C PRO A 52 -6.85 19.79 0.74
N THR A 53 -6.91 18.57 0.22
CA THR A 53 -6.24 17.41 0.81
C THR A 53 -6.09 16.29 -0.22
N SER A 54 -5.46 15.20 0.17
CA SER A 54 -5.38 13.96 -0.60
C SER A 54 -5.48 12.78 0.34
N GLU A 55 -6.04 11.69 -0.15
CA GLU A 55 -5.84 10.39 0.47
C GLU A 55 -4.45 9.83 0.09
N PRO A 56 -3.93 8.85 0.84
CA PRO A 56 -2.83 8.01 0.39
C PRO A 56 -3.18 7.25 -0.89
N TRP A 57 -2.22 6.51 -1.45
CA TRP A 57 -2.55 5.51 -2.46
C TRP A 57 -3.43 4.43 -1.84
N LEU A 58 -4.51 4.10 -2.55
CA LEU A 58 -5.51 3.14 -2.14
C LEU A 58 -5.53 1.96 -3.09
N THR A 59 -5.68 0.75 -2.56
CA THR A 59 -6.07 -0.44 -3.33
C THR A 59 -7.26 -1.10 -2.64
N LEU A 60 -8.39 -1.21 -3.35
CA LEU A 60 -9.64 -1.69 -2.79
C LEU A 60 -9.82 -3.19 -3.04
N HIS A 61 -10.24 -3.93 -2.03
CA HIS A 61 -10.64 -5.35 -2.16
C HIS A 61 -12.14 -5.51 -2.45
N TYR A 62 -12.79 -4.44 -2.91
CA TYR A 62 -14.18 -4.34 -3.29
C TYR A 62 -14.31 -3.39 -4.49
N ASP A 63 -15.45 -3.48 -5.17
CA ASP A 63 -15.84 -2.55 -6.24
C ASP A 63 -16.43 -1.28 -5.62
N GLU A 64 -16.08 -0.11 -6.17
CA GLU A 64 -16.57 1.18 -5.65
C GLU A 64 -17.08 2.10 -6.77
N TRP A 65 -18.23 2.71 -6.53
CA TRP A 65 -18.74 3.84 -7.32
C TRP A 65 -18.64 5.11 -6.50
N ILE A 66 -18.04 6.15 -7.06
CA ILE A 66 -17.92 7.46 -6.41
C ILE A 66 -18.76 8.46 -7.20
N CYS A 67 -19.89 8.88 -6.63
CA CYS A 67 -20.77 9.89 -7.21
C CYS A 67 -20.47 11.26 -6.60
N VAL A 68 -19.95 12.18 -7.40
CA VAL A 68 -19.60 13.53 -6.93
C VAL A 68 -20.84 14.41 -6.96
N THR A 69 -21.27 14.90 -5.80
CA THR A 69 -22.47 15.72 -5.65
C THR A 69 -22.17 17.21 -5.53
N LYS A 70 -20.90 17.59 -5.31
CA LYS A 70 -20.44 18.98 -5.28
C LYS A 70 -18.92 19.04 -5.49
N GLY A 71 -18.46 19.99 -6.32
CA GLY A 71 -17.03 20.18 -6.58
C GLY A 71 -16.46 19.15 -7.57
N PHE A 72 -15.21 18.73 -7.38
CA PHE A 72 -14.59 17.68 -8.17
C PHE A 72 -13.51 16.93 -7.39
N ILE A 73 -13.22 15.71 -7.83
CA ILE A 73 -12.15 14.85 -7.33
C ILE A 73 -11.20 14.55 -8.48
N GLU A 74 -9.90 14.51 -8.21
CA GLU A 74 -8.92 13.93 -9.13
C GLU A 74 -8.54 12.53 -8.65
N LEU A 75 -8.67 11.53 -9.52
CA LEU A 75 -8.18 10.17 -9.28
C LEU A 75 -6.91 9.96 -10.09
N HIS A 76 -5.80 9.79 -9.38
CA HIS A 76 -4.49 9.58 -9.98
C HIS A 76 -4.22 8.08 -10.10
N SER A 77 -3.65 7.66 -11.22
CA SER A 77 -3.25 6.27 -11.51
C SER A 77 -1.73 6.10 -11.37
N PRO A 78 -1.22 4.89 -11.07
CA PRO A 78 0.21 4.61 -10.98
C PRO A 78 0.99 4.94 -12.26
N GLU A 79 0.32 4.87 -13.42
CA GLU A 79 0.90 5.15 -14.73
C GLU A 79 0.98 6.66 -15.05
N GLY A 80 0.60 7.51 -14.09
CA GLY A 80 0.66 8.97 -14.21
C GLY A 80 -0.58 9.60 -14.87
N GLY A 81 -1.61 8.81 -15.17
CA GLY A 81 -2.90 9.32 -15.64
C GLY A 81 -3.70 9.98 -14.52
N ILE A 82 -4.40 11.07 -14.85
CA ILE A 82 -5.29 11.80 -13.93
C ILE A 82 -6.69 11.82 -14.53
N LEU A 83 -7.66 11.33 -13.77
CA LEU A 83 -9.08 11.41 -14.10
C LEU A 83 -9.77 12.42 -13.17
N THR A 84 -10.26 13.52 -13.73
CA THR A 84 -11.09 14.49 -13.00
C THR A 84 -12.55 14.12 -13.07
N VAL A 85 -13.18 13.89 -11.92
CA VAL A 85 -14.61 13.55 -11.78
C VAL A 85 -15.32 14.73 -11.15
N LYS A 86 -16.26 15.35 -11.89
CA LYS A 86 -16.93 16.60 -11.53
C LYS A 86 -18.33 16.35 -10.97
N GLU A 87 -18.90 17.39 -10.39
CA GLU A 87 -20.30 17.40 -9.94
C GLU A 87 -21.27 16.81 -10.98
N GLY A 88 -22.05 15.83 -10.55
CA GLY A 88 -23.01 15.09 -11.39
C GLY A 88 -22.42 13.87 -12.10
N GLU A 89 -21.10 13.68 -12.06
CA GLU A 89 -20.44 12.50 -12.63
C GLU A 89 -20.29 11.38 -11.59
N THR A 90 -20.20 10.16 -12.08
CA THR A 90 -19.93 8.97 -11.26
C THR A 90 -18.81 8.18 -11.91
N VAL A 91 -17.80 7.86 -11.12
CA VAL A 91 -16.69 6.99 -11.54
C VAL A 91 -16.82 5.63 -10.89
N PHE A 92 -16.34 4.61 -11.59
CA PHE A 92 -16.20 3.25 -11.10
C PHE A 92 -14.71 2.96 -10.88
N VAL A 93 -14.38 2.45 -9.71
CA VAL A 93 -13.06 1.93 -9.35
C VAL A 93 -13.22 0.42 -9.15
N ALA A 94 -12.51 -0.36 -9.97
CA ALA A 94 -12.63 -1.81 -9.90
C ALA A 94 -11.85 -2.36 -8.69
N LYS A 95 -12.32 -3.49 -8.14
CA LYS A 95 -11.55 -4.24 -7.17
C LYS A 95 -10.14 -4.52 -7.67
N GLY A 96 -9.14 -4.23 -6.84
CA GLY A 96 -7.72 -4.41 -7.12
C GLY A 96 -7.08 -3.25 -7.88
N GLU A 97 -7.86 -2.24 -8.29
CA GLU A 97 -7.32 -1.04 -8.91
C GLU A 97 -6.64 -0.16 -7.86
N ARG A 98 -5.41 0.27 -8.16
CA ARG A 98 -4.64 1.18 -7.33
C ARG A 98 -4.82 2.59 -7.83
N PHE A 99 -5.19 3.51 -6.94
CA PHE A 99 -5.46 4.90 -7.30
C PHE A 99 -5.22 5.83 -6.11
N ARG A 100 -5.11 7.14 -6.37
CA ARG A 100 -4.98 8.14 -5.32
C ARG A 100 -6.02 9.26 -5.49
N PRO A 101 -6.99 9.37 -4.57
CA PRO A 101 -7.91 10.50 -4.51
C PRO A 101 -7.20 11.80 -4.08
N ILE A 102 -7.38 12.86 -4.84
CA ILE A 102 -6.92 14.21 -4.51
C ILE A 102 -8.11 15.18 -4.59
N PHE A 103 -8.21 16.05 -3.60
CA PHE A 103 -9.24 17.08 -3.46
C PHE A 103 -8.56 18.46 -3.53
N PRO A 104 -8.16 18.95 -4.72
CA PRO A 104 -7.25 20.09 -4.82
C PRO A 104 -7.84 21.43 -4.35
N GLN A 105 -9.17 21.58 -4.31
CA GLN A 105 -9.84 22.81 -3.89
C GLN A 105 -10.57 22.69 -2.53
N GLY A 106 -10.71 21.49 -1.97
CA GLY A 106 -11.66 21.25 -0.88
C GLY A 106 -13.10 21.57 -1.29
N GLY A 107 -13.99 21.72 -0.30
CA GLY A 107 -15.42 21.97 -0.52
C GLY A 107 -16.15 20.91 -1.34
N VAL A 108 -15.65 19.66 -1.35
CA VAL A 108 -16.15 18.55 -2.15
C VAL A 108 -17.14 17.72 -1.34
N GLU A 109 -18.24 17.31 -1.96
CA GLU A 109 -19.17 16.32 -1.40
C GLU A 109 -19.37 15.19 -2.40
N TYR A 110 -19.33 13.95 -1.91
CA TYR A 110 -19.53 12.77 -2.74
C TYR A 110 -20.17 11.61 -1.96
N ILE A 111 -20.70 10.65 -2.72
CA ILE A 111 -21.32 9.43 -2.22
C ILE A 111 -20.53 8.24 -2.77
N PRO A 112 -19.68 7.58 -1.95
CA PRO A 112 -19.13 6.29 -2.31
C PRO A 112 -20.17 5.19 -2.07
N VAL A 113 -20.19 4.23 -2.98
CA VAL A 113 -20.99 3.00 -2.89
C VAL A 113 -20.08 1.81 -3.11
N CYS A 114 -19.96 0.94 -2.10
CA CYS A 114 -19.01 -0.19 -2.11
C CYS A 114 -19.75 -1.53 -2.16
N LEU A 115 -19.24 -2.49 -2.94
CA LEU A 115 -19.72 -3.88 -2.97
C LEU A 115 -18.54 -4.86 -2.87
N PRO A 116 -18.43 -5.68 -1.79
CA PRO A 116 -19.26 -5.68 -0.58
C PRO A 116 -19.10 -4.38 0.25
N ALA A 117 -19.80 -4.29 1.38
CA ALA A 117 -19.71 -3.12 2.24
C ALA A 117 -18.26 -2.80 2.65
N PHE A 118 -17.98 -1.51 2.81
CA PHE A 118 -16.70 -1.01 3.27
C PHE A 118 -16.30 -1.66 4.60
N ARG A 119 -15.02 -2.05 4.68
CA ARG A 119 -14.33 -2.33 5.93
C ARG A 119 -12.88 -1.86 5.84
N PRO A 120 -12.27 -1.39 6.94
CA PRO A 120 -10.87 -0.98 6.93
C PRO A 120 -9.91 -2.05 6.42
N ASP A 121 -10.13 -3.32 6.78
CA ASP A 121 -9.30 -4.46 6.34
C ASP A 121 -9.42 -4.78 4.84
N ARG A 122 -10.35 -4.14 4.12
CA ARG A 122 -10.54 -4.28 2.67
C ARG A 122 -10.05 -3.07 1.88
N CYS A 123 -9.54 -2.03 2.55
CA CYS A 123 -9.01 -0.84 1.91
C CYS A 123 -7.53 -0.69 2.30
N ILE A 124 -6.64 -1.11 1.41
CA ILE A 124 -5.21 -0.97 1.63
C ILE A 124 -4.85 0.49 1.42
N ARG A 125 -4.24 1.12 2.43
CA ARG A 125 -3.79 2.50 2.44
C ARG A 125 -2.26 2.55 2.50
N GLU A 126 -1.63 3.28 1.59
CA GLU A 126 -0.19 3.52 1.59
C GLU A 126 0.09 4.94 2.09
N GLU A 127 0.10 5.13 3.41
CA GLU A 127 0.29 6.44 4.02
C GLU A 127 1.71 6.99 3.81
N GLU A 128 1.81 8.23 3.31
CA GLU A 128 2.99 9.05 3.59
C GLU A 128 2.83 9.52 5.05
N LEU A 129 3.72 9.07 5.94
CA LEU A 129 3.70 9.25 7.39
C LEU A 129 3.15 10.63 7.86
N GLY A 130 1.86 10.66 8.22
CA GLY A 130 1.17 11.80 8.81
C GLY A 130 0.57 11.46 10.17
N GLU A 131 0.54 12.44 11.09
CA GLU A 131 0.24 12.30 12.53
C GLU A 131 -1.11 11.65 12.90
N VAL A 132 -2.00 11.45 11.92
CA VAL A 132 -3.33 10.85 12.09
C VAL A 132 -3.26 9.36 12.43
N SER A 133 -2.32 8.62 11.84
CA SER A 133 -2.12 7.19 12.12
C SER A 133 -1.67 6.90 13.55
N LYS A 134 -0.92 7.82 14.16
CA LYS A 134 -0.53 7.72 15.57
C LYS A 134 -1.75 7.82 16.50
N LYS A 135 -2.69 8.72 16.21
CA LYS A 135 -3.91 8.89 17.00
C LYS A 135 -4.91 7.74 16.84
N LEU A 136 -5.03 7.14 15.65
CA LEU A 136 -5.89 5.96 15.46
C LEU A 136 -5.35 4.74 16.21
N THR A 137 -4.03 4.58 16.26
CA THR A 137 -3.36 3.47 16.98
C THR A 137 -3.51 3.60 18.50
N GLU A 138 -3.51 4.81 19.05
CA GLU A 138 -3.76 5.06 20.48
C GLU A 138 -5.22 4.78 20.91
N LEU A 139 -6.19 4.94 20.01
CA LEU A 139 -7.62 4.79 20.32
C LEU A 139 -8.13 3.34 20.23
N HIS A 140 -7.46 2.47 19.47
CA HIS A 140 -7.89 1.09 19.26
C HIS A 140 -6.98 0.08 19.96
N GLY A 141 -6.87 0.23 21.28
CA GLY A 141 -6.14 -0.72 22.13
C GLY A 141 -6.52 -2.18 21.84
N THR A 142 -5.45 -2.98 21.71
CA THR A 142 -5.33 -4.46 21.63
C THR A 142 -5.24 -5.12 20.25
N GLN A 143 -3.98 -5.48 19.94
CA GLN A 143 -3.46 -6.75 19.39
C GLN A 143 -4.05 -7.29 18.09
N ALA A 144 -3.41 -6.90 16.99
CA ALA A 144 -3.15 -7.79 15.86
C ALA A 144 -1.77 -7.47 15.25
N GLU A 145 -0.72 -7.98 15.90
CA GLU A 145 0.59 -8.33 15.32
C GLU A 145 0.39 -9.30 14.14
N ILE A 146 1.19 -9.44 13.09
CA ILE A 146 2.45 -8.89 12.54
C ILE A 146 2.41 -9.32 11.06
N ASN A 147 2.77 -8.44 10.10
CA ASN A 147 3.51 -8.76 8.86
C ASN A 147 3.31 -7.71 7.76
N ARG A 148 4.06 -6.62 7.86
CA ARG A 148 4.75 -5.94 6.76
C ARG A 148 5.65 -4.94 7.47
N ALA A 149 6.93 -5.27 7.58
CA ALA A 149 7.89 -4.36 8.16
C ALA A 149 7.90 -3.09 7.29
N ASP A 150 7.41 -2.02 7.87
CA ASP A 150 7.35 -0.70 7.28
C ASP A 150 8.79 -0.17 7.18
N TYR A 151 9.44 -0.38 6.02
CA TYR A 151 10.84 0.00 5.82
C TYR A 151 11.01 1.47 5.40
N ALA A 152 9.97 2.29 5.54
CA ALA A 152 9.98 3.72 5.23
C ALA A 152 11.13 4.46 5.95
N ASP A 153 11.44 4.06 7.19
CA ASP A 153 12.44 4.69 8.07
C ASP A 153 13.84 4.02 8.02
N VAL A 154 14.07 3.08 7.11
CA VAL A 154 15.36 2.37 7.03
C VAL A 154 16.44 3.27 6.44
N GLU A 155 17.34 3.75 7.30
CA GLU A 155 18.55 4.49 6.88
C GLU A 155 19.72 3.56 6.54
N LYS A 156 19.80 2.38 7.17
CA LYS A 156 20.91 1.43 6.99
C LYS A 156 20.47 0.20 6.21
N LEU A 157 21.17 -0.06 5.11
CA LEU A 157 21.02 -1.25 4.30
C LEU A 157 22.31 -2.07 4.37
N TYR A 158 22.20 -3.39 4.28
CA TYR A 158 23.32 -4.30 4.35
C TYR A 158 23.38 -5.14 3.08
N HIS A 159 24.53 -5.12 2.41
CA HIS A 159 24.83 -5.94 1.24
C HIS A 159 26.01 -6.85 1.56
N MET A 160 25.94 -8.12 1.18
CA MET A 160 27.02 -9.06 1.39
C MET A 160 27.70 -9.40 0.05
N CYS A 161 29.03 -9.40 0.03
CA CYS A 161 29.81 -9.72 -1.17
C CYS A 161 31.13 -10.44 -0.85
N GLN A 162 31.74 -11.04 -1.86
CA GLN A 162 33.06 -11.64 -1.73
C GLN A 162 34.10 -10.54 -1.46
N LYS A 163 34.92 -10.77 -0.44
CA LYS A 163 35.96 -9.83 0.00
C LYS A 163 36.92 -9.45 -1.14
N ALA A 164 37.35 -10.44 -1.93
CA ALA A 164 38.29 -10.23 -3.03
C ALA A 164 37.76 -9.26 -4.10
N LEU A 165 36.50 -9.43 -4.51
CA LEU A 165 35.86 -8.56 -5.52
C LEU A 165 35.71 -7.13 -5.03
N TRP A 166 35.33 -6.96 -3.75
CA TRP A 166 35.22 -5.64 -3.15
C TRP A 166 36.57 -4.93 -3.03
N GLU A 167 37.58 -5.62 -2.52
CA GLU A 167 38.93 -5.05 -2.33
C GLU A 167 39.58 -4.66 -3.67
N GLU A 168 39.36 -5.44 -4.73
CA GLU A 168 39.80 -5.10 -6.09
C GLU A 168 39.14 -3.80 -6.58
N CYS A 169 37.81 -3.66 -6.46
CA CYS A 169 37.10 -2.45 -6.86
C CYS A 169 37.59 -1.21 -6.09
N VAL A 170 37.83 -1.36 -4.78
CA VAL A 170 38.36 -0.28 -3.93
C VAL A 170 39.77 0.10 -4.36
N ALA A 171 40.66 -0.87 -4.61
CA ALA A 171 42.02 -0.61 -5.04
C ALA A 171 42.09 0.10 -6.40
N GLU A 172 41.21 -0.29 -7.33
CA GLU A 172 41.13 0.28 -8.67
C GLU A 172 40.29 1.56 -8.76
N LYS A 173 39.61 1.94 -7.68
CA LYS A 173 38.66 3.07 -7.61
C LYS A 173 37.54 2.95 -8.65
N LYS A 174 37.01 1.75 -8.82
CA LYS A 174 35.87 1.46 -9.71
C LYS A 174 34.60 1.23 -8.90
N ALA A 175 33.46 1.48 -9.54
CA ALA A 175 32.17 1.10 -8.99
C ALA A 175 32.10 -0.42 -8.87
N TYR A 176 31.70 -0.89 -7.70
CA TYR A 176 31.46 -2.31 -7.46
C TYR A 176 30.08 -2.70 -7.99
N PHE A 177 30.01 -3.83 -8.68
CA PHE A 177 28.77 -4.46 -9.09
C PHE A 177 28.84 -5.95 -8.72
N PRO A 178 27.79 -6.51 -8.09
CA PRO A 178 27.78 -7.94 -7.78
C PRO A 178 27.81 -8.77 -9.08
N PRO A 179 28.33 -10.01 -9.06
CA PRO A 179 28.36 -10.88 -10.25
C PRO A 179 26.99 -11.13 -10.89
N THR A 180 25.90 -11.00 -10.12
CA THR A 180 24.52 -11.17 -10.58
C THR A 180 23.87 -9.88 -11.08
N PHE A 181 24.55 -8.73 -11.01
CA PHE A 181 23.98 -7.40 -11.27
C PHE A 181 23.17 -7.32 -12.58
N GLU A 182 23.72 -7.80 -13.70
CA GLU A 182 23.01 -7.78 -14.98
C GLU A 182 21.80 -8.73 -15.01
N LYS A 183 21.92 -9.90 -14.38
CA LYS A 183 20.84 -10.90 -14.31
C LYS A 183 19.69 -10.43 -13.41
N ASP A 184 20.03 -9.70 -12.37
CA ASP A 184 19.08 -9.15 -11.39
C ASP A 184 18.45 -7.83 -11.88
N GLY A 185 18.51 -7.53 -13.19
CA GLY A 185 17.89 -6.35 -13.77
C GLY A 185 18.62 -5.04 -13.45
N MET A 186 19.95 -5.10 -13.30
CA MET A 186 20.81 -3.97 -12.90
C MET A 186 20.53 -3.48 -11.48
N PHE A 187 20.15 -4.41 -10.58
CA PHE A 187 19.99 -4.14 -9.16
C PHE A 187 21.09 -4.77 -8.33
N THR A 188 21.44 -4.09 -7.23
CA THR A 188 22.24 -4.67 -6.14
C THR A 188 21.30 -4.93 -4.97
N HIS A 189 21.11 -6.20 -4.64
CA HIS A 189 20.24 -6.58 -3.52
C HIS A 189 20.87 -6.26 -2.17
N ALA A 190 20.10 -5.65 -1.28
CA ALA A 190 20.48 -5.36 0.10
C ALA A 190 19.28 -5.59 1.03
N THR A 191 19.55 -5.74 2.32
CA THR A 191 18.50 -5.93 3.34
C THR A 191 18.61 -4.92 4.47
N ALA A 192 17.48 -4.54 5.06
CA ALA A 192 17.45 -3.74 6.28
C ALA A 192 17.89 -4.53 7.53
N VAL A 193 17.90 -5.87 7.45
CA VAL A 193 18.14 -6.76 8.60
C VAL A 193 19.41 -7.58 8.36
N ALA A 194 20.54 -7.11 8.89
CA ALA A 194 21.86 -7.72 8.67
C ALA A 194 21.91 -9.22 9.00
N GLU A 195 21.19 -9.67 10.04
CA GLU A 195 21.17 -11.08 10.46
C GLU A 195 20.60 -12.02 9.38
N ARG A 196 19.72 -11.53 8.50
CA ARG A 196 19.16 -12.32 7.39
C ARG A 196 20.21 -12.67 6.34
N LEU A 197 21.28 -11.89 6.22
CA LEU A 197 22.33 -12.12 5.22
C LEU A 197 23.05 -13.46 5.41
N ILE A 198 23.23 -13.91 6.66
CA ILE A 198 23.86 -15.21 6.93
C ILE A 198 22.95 -16.35 6.44
N THR A 199 21.65 -16.25 6.67
CA THR A 199 20.68 -17.24 6.18
C THR A 199 20.65 -17.27 4.65
N THR A 200 20.66 -16.10 4.00
CA THR A 200 20.77 -15.99 2.53
C THR A 200 22.10 -16.59 2.02
N ALA A 201 23.21 -16.31 2.69
CA ALA A 201 24.54 -16.82 2.35
C ALA A 201 24.58 -18.35 2.31
N ASN A 202 24.08 -18.96 3.38
CA ASN A 202 24.05 -20.40 3.57
C ASN A 202 23.08 -21.12 2.62
N HIS A 203 22.22 -20.39 1.91
CA HIS A 203 21.29 -20.96 0.94
C HIS A 203 21.78 -20.81 -0.50
N PHE A 204 22.20 -19.60 -0.89
CA PHE A 204 22.48 -19.29 -2.30
C PHE A 204 23.96 -19.44 -2.70
N TYR A 205 24.88 -19.37 -1.73
CA TYR A 205 26.31 -19.27 -2.00
C TYR A 205 27.10 -20.45 -1.43
N THR A 206 26.46 -21.61 -1.26
CA THR A 206 27.07 -22.81 -0.68
C THR A 206 28.26 -23.34 -1.47
N ASP A 207 28.28 -23.13 -2.79
CA ASP A 207 29.33 -23.61 -3.69
C ASP A 207 30.46 -22.58 -3.92
N VAL A 208 30.37 -21.42 -3.24
CA VAL A 208 31.28 -20.30 -3.46
C VAL A 208 32.31 -20.22 -2.34
N GLN A 209 33.57 -20.51 -2.68
CA GLN A 209 34.69 -20.49 -1.72
C GLN A 209 35.30 -19.09 -1.58
N GLY A 210 35.72 -18.75 -0.35
CA GLY A 210 36.46 -17.53 -0.03
C GLY A 210 35.87 -16.75 1.14
N ASP A 211 36.54 -15.64 1.49
CA ASP A 211 36.07 -14.74 2.53
C ASP A 211 34.96 -13.82 2.01
N TRP A 212 34.00 -13.53 2.87
CA TRP A 212 32.88 -12.62 2.60
C TRP A 212 32.93 -11.41 3.53
N VAL A 213 32.42 -10.28 3.05
CA VAL A 213 32.27 -9.04 3.81
C VAL A 213 30.82 -8.57 3.75
N CYS A 214 30.36 -7.93 4.83
CA CYS A 214 29.08 -7.25 4.90
C CYS A 214 29.32 -5.75 4.82
N LEU A 215 28.79 -5.10 3.80
CA LEU A 215 28.83 -3.67 3.58
C LEU A 215 27.59 -3.03 4.22
N GLU A 216 27.80 -2.03 5.07
CA GLU A 216 26.75 -1.14 5.55
C GLU A 216 26.64 0.06 4.59
N LEU A 217 25.44 0.26 4.04
CA LEU A 217 25.11 1.31 3.09
C LEU A 217 24.14 2.28 3.75
N SER A 218 24.38 3.58 3.57
CA SER A 218 23.43 4.63 3.98
C SER A 218 22.48 4.93 2.83
N ARG A 219 21.17 4.77 3.07
CA ARG A 219 20.12 5.05 2.07
C ARG A 219 20.16 6.52 1.64
N SER A 220 20.31 7.44 2.58
CA SER A 220 20.43 8.86 2.27
C SER A 220 21.70 9.18 1.46
N ALA A 221 22.81 8.46 1.69
CA ALA A 221 24.03 8.63 0.92
C ALA A 221 23.90 8.11 -0.52
N LEU A 222 23.26 6.96 -0.71
CA LEU A 222 22.95 6.41 -2.03
C LEU A 222 22.06 7.36 -2.84
N PHE A 223 21.01 7.89 -2.22
CA PHE A 223 20.13 8.87 -2.87
C PHE A 223 20.87 10.13 -3.32
N ARG A 224 21.78 10.67 -2.48
CA ARG A 224 22.61 11.84 -2.84
C ARG A 224 23.55 11.57 -4.02
N LEU A 225 23.87 10.31 -4.30
CA LEU A 225 24.67 9.88 -5.44
C LEU A 225 23.82 9.52 -6.67
N GLY A 226 22.49 9.68 -6.59
CA GLY A 226 21.55 9.35 -7.67
C GLY A 226 21.24 7.85 -7.79
N ILE A 227 21.42 7.09 -6.71
CA ILE A 227 21.11 5.66 -6.65
C ILE A 227 19.78 5.49 -5.91
N ASP A 228 18.75 5.08 -6.64
CA ASP A 228 17.42 4.83 -6.08
C ASP A 228 17.37 3.49 -5.33
N THR A 229 16.58 3.44 -4.26
CA THR A 229 16.38 2.25 -3.44
C THR A 229 14.92 1.82 -3.54
N VAL A 230 14.69 0.59 -4.02
CA VAL A 230 13.36 -0.01 -4.18
C VAL A 230 13.22 -1.14 -3.16
N PHE A 231 12.17 -1.09 -2.35
CA PHE A 231 11.84 -2.19 -1.43
C PHE A 231 10.87 -3.13 -2.13
N GLU A 232 11.32 -4.36 -2.38
CA GLU A 232 10.54 -5.42 -3.03
C GLU A 232 10.39 -6.60 -2.07
N GLU A 233 9.36 -7.43 -2.24
CA GLU A 233 9.33 -8.76 -1.64
C GLU A 233 10.50 -9.60 -2.16
N ALA A 234 10.98 -10.57 -1.37
CA ALA A 234 12.20 -11.32 -1.65
C ALA A 234 12.20 -11.91 -3.07
N LYS A 235 13.01 -11.34 -3.97
CA LYS A 235 13.26 -11.89 -5.30
C LYS A 235 14.38 -12.94 -5.26
N PRO A 236 14.34 -13.94 -6.15
CA PRO A 236 15.45 -14.87 -6.33
C PRO A 236 16.73 -14.12 -6.70
N VAL A 237 17.89 -14.63 -6.25
CA VAL A 237 19.21 -14.08 -6.56
C VAL A 237 19.90 -15.00 -7.55
N GLY A 238 20.17 -14.52 -8.77
CA GLY A 238 20.71 -15.38 -9.84
C GLY A 238 19.70 -16.43 -10.36
N GLU A 239 20.14 -17.68 -10.54
CA GLU A 239 19.32 -18.76 -11.16
C GLU A 239 18.57 -19.64 -10.14
N THR A 240 18.57 -19.29 -8.86
CA THR A 240 17.98 -20.12 -7.80
C THR A 240 16.68 -19.52 -7.29
N ASP A 241 15.57 -20.24 -7.45
CA ASP A 241 14.22 -19.86 -7.01
C ASP A 241 14.07 -19.78 -5.48
N THR A 242 13.23 -18.86 -5.00
CA THR A 242 12.77 -18.83 -3.61
C THR A 242 11.65 -19.87 -3.44
N SER A 243 11.94 -21.01 -2.80
CA SER A 243 10.94 -22.07 -2.63
C SER A 243 9.72 -21.61 -1.82
N ASP A 244 8.51 -21.91 -2.30
CA ASP A 244 7.15 -21.67 -1.76
C ASP A 244 6.87 -22.18 -0.33
N SER A 245 7.88 -22.61 0.43
CA SER A 245 7.71 -23.20 1.75
C SER A 245 8.31 -22.35 2.87
N TRP A 246 8.05 -21.04 2.92
CA TRP A 246 8.45 -20.25 4.09
C TRP A 246 7.39 -19.20 4.49
N ASP A 247 6.73 -19.51 5.62
CA ASP A 247 5.95 -18.58 6.44
C ASP A 247 6.90 -17.58 7.10
N TRP A 248 6.63 -16.30 6.90
CA TRP A 248 7.27 -15.22 7.64
C TRP A 248 6.37 -14.90 8.84
N VAL A 249 6.82 -15.20 10.05
CA VAL A 249 6.34 -14.56 11.29
C VAL A 249 7.41 -13.57 11.74
#